data_AF-A0A7X8Z6Y3-F1
#
_entry.id   AF-A0A7X8Z6Y3-F1
#
_cell.length_a   1.000
_cell.length_b   1.000
_cell.length_c   1.000
_cell.angle_alpha   90.00
_cell.angle_beta   90.00
_cell.angle_gamma   90.00
#
_symmetry.space_group_name_H-M   'P 1'
#
loop_
_entity.id
_entity.type
_entity.pdbx_description
1 polymer ?
#
loop_
_entity_poly.entity_id
_entity_poly.type
_entity_poly.pdbx_seq_one_letter_code
_entity_poly.pdbx_strand_id
1 'polypeptide(L)'
;MRPRAFIFVILALGLVAAGFVFTHHSRAAREKEIMAGFTALMTVEDLTVAEVMAYLDEHIDAVAKEKAATMILRLEEVQRANLTRWQQRYEDEELQESLRQIYGDRWSPQEIIGRAQARVTGENSSELLPELLRETIANGYKVETAEGQYFPVIDYTFYRRYHAAVPREVTAYFELMAVESEEPPAKDAALIIGWDEILRRAANQERFLRTQDAQTRGREAGDGQGNGQGNEEGDGQGAGQGDGQGDREYKSVIIQAARELFKRYLGFALYGCDNTPLFNHWTKEMDPEARQAYTEYLAQAEDGEFSAQIKAYFDVLAANDYRLTPAVDAYRKQVLAAW
;
A
#
# COMPACT_ATOMS: atom_id res chain seq x y z
N MET A 1 -45.66 -20.33 -46.97
CA MET A 1 -44.39 -20.43 -46.23
C MET A 1 -44.22 -19.18 -45.37
N ARG A 2 -44.05 -19.41 -44.05
CA ARG A 2 -43.56 -18.57 -42.92
C ARG A 2 -43.60 -17.02 -43.03
N PRO A 3 -44.34 -16.36 -42.10
CA PRO A 3 -43.69 -15.43 -41.18
C PRO A 3 -44.30 -15.53 -39.77
N ARG A 4 -43.75 -16.39 -38.89
CA ARG A 4 -44.10 -16.43 -37.46
C ARG A 4 -42.90 -16.55 -36.52
N ALA A 5 -41.68 -16.58 -37.06
CA ALA A 5 -40.46 -16.72 -36.28
C ALA A 5 -39.83 -15.39 -35.83
N PHE A 6 -40.24 -14.23 -36.39
CA PHE A 6 -39.57 -12.94 -36.15
C PHE A 6 -40.13 -12.13 -34.96
N ILE A 7 -41.37 -12.38 -34.50
CA ILE A 7 -42.02 -11.56 -33.46
C ILE A 7 -41.67 -12.02 -32.03
N PHE A 8 -41.30 -13.29 -31.83
CA PHE A 8 -40.92 -13.79 -30.50
C PHE A 8 -39.50 -13.38 -30.05
N VAL A 9 -38.63 -12.99 -30.98
CA VAL A 9 -37.25 -12.57 -30.65
C VAL A 9 -37.22 -11.13 -30.09
N ILE A 10 -38.08 -10.23 -30.58
CA ILE A 10 -38.12 -8.82 -30.17
C ILE A 10 -38.74 -8.64 -28.76
N LEU A 11 -39.75 -9.44 -28.40
CA LEU A 11 -40.39 -9.40 -27.07
C LEU A 11 -39.51 -10.02 -25.97
N ALA A 12 -38.70 -11.04 -26.30
CA ALA A 12 -37.72 -11.59 -25.38
C ALA A 12 -36.53 -10.63 -25.15
N LEU A 13 -36.06 -9.95 -26.20
CA LEU A 13 -35.04 -8.89 -26.10
C LEU A 13 -35.54 -7.68 -25.27
N GLY A 14 -36.81 -7.29 -25.42
CA GLY A 14 -37.42 -6.20 -24.63
C GLY A 14 -37.58 -6.52 -23.14
N LEU A 15 -37.92 -7.77 -22.77
CA LEU A 15 -38.02 -8.21 -21.37
C LEU A 15 -36.64 -8.40 -20.72
N VAL A 16 -35.65 -8.89 -21.47
CA VAL A 16 -34.25 -8.98 -21.01
C VAL A 16 -33.65 -7.59 -20.87
N ALA A 17 -33.89 -6.67 -21.81
CA ALA A 17 -33.45 -5.27 -21.71
C ALA A 17 -34.15 -4.52 -20.57
N ALA A 18 -35.46 -4.69 -20.38
CA ALA A 18 -36.18 -4.08 -19.25
C ALA A 18 -35.77 -4.65 -17.88
N GLY A 19 -35.54 -5.97 -17.79
CA GLY A 19 -34.99 -6.62 -16.60
C GLY A 19 -33.54 -6.19 -16.30
N PHE A 20 -32.73 -5.97 -17.34
CA PHE A 20 -31.37 -5.45 -17.23
C PHE A 20 -31.37 -3.98 -16.77
N VAL A 21 -32.24 -3.13 -17.32
CA VAL A 21 -32.38 -1.72 -16.91
C VAL A 21 -32.89 -1.59 -15.47
N PHE A 22 -33.87 -2.41 -15.06
CA PHE A 22 -34.41 -2.41 -13.70
C PHE A 22 -33.37 -2.88 -12.66
N THR A 23 -32.66 -3.98 -12.95
CA THR A 23 -31.60 -4.50 -12.05
C THR A 23 -30.39 -3.58 -11.96
N HIS A 24 -30.00 -2.94 -13.07
CA HIS A 24 -28.92 -1.95 -13.09
C HIS A 24 -29.29 -0.66 -12.33
N HIS A 25 -30.54 -0.19 -12.45
CA HIS A 25 -31.03 0.96 -11.69
C HIS A 25 -31.07 0.69 -10.18
N SER A 26 -31.50 -0.52 -9.77
CA SER A 26 -31.48 -0.90 -8.34
C SER A 26 -30.06 -1.04 -7.78
N ARG A 27 -29.08 -1.49 -8.60
CA ARG A 27 -27.68 -1.62 -8.17
C ARG A 27 -27.02 -0.25 -7.98
N ALA A 28 -27.20 0.66 -8.94
CA ALA A 28 -26.66 2.02 -8.85
C ALA A 28 -27.28 2.82 -7.69
N ALA A 29 -28.59 2.65 -7.44
CA ALA A 29 -29.26 3.26 -6.29
C ALA A 29 -28.70 2.73 -4.96
N ARG A 30 -28.49 1.41 -4.85
CA ARG A 30 -27.90 0.78 -3.67
C ARG A 30 -26.45 1.20 -3.43
N GLU A 31 -25.63 1.25 -4.47
CA GLU A 31 -24.25 1.75 -4.38
C GLU A 31 -24.21 3.20 -3.89
N LYS A 32 -25.10 4.06 -4.41
CA LYS A 32 -25.22 5.45 -3.97
C LYS A 32 -25.59 5.55 -2.49
N GLU A 33 -26.51 4.71 -2.03
CA GLU A 33 -26.90 4.63 -0.62
C GLU A 33 -25.72 4.18 0.27
N ILE A 34 -24.99 3.15 -0.15
CA ILE A 34 -23.78 2.68 0.54
C ILE A 34 -22.73 3.80 0.62
N MET A 35 -22.44 4.49 -0.49
CA MET A 35 -21.44 5.55 -0.47
C MET A 35 -21.87 6.75 0.39
N ALA A 36 -23.17 7.07 0.44
CA ALA A 36 -23.70 8.08 1.34
C ALA A 36 -23.60 7.65 2.82
N GLY A 37 -23.91 6.39 3.13
CA GLY A 37 -23.76 5.83 4.47
C GLY A 37 -22.30 5.82 4.93
N PHE A 38 -21.37 5.41 4.06
CA PHE A 38 -19.95 5.47 4.33
C PHE A 38 -19.47 6.89 4.58
N THR A 39 -19.91 7.85 3.76
CA THR A 39 -19.57 9.28 3.94
C THR A 39 -20.08 9.79 5.29
N ALA A 40 -21.30 9.42 5.69
CA ALA A 40 -21.84 9.77 6.99
C ALA A 40 -21.05 9.13 8.15
N LEU A 41 -20.64 7.87 8.01
CA LEU A 41 -19.79 7.17 8.98
C LEU A 41 -18.47 7.91 9.21
N MET A 42 -17.84 8.42 8.14
CA MET A 42 -16.58 9.19 8.23
C MET A 42 -16.72 10.52 8.99
N THR A 43 -17.94 10.97 9.31
CA THR A 43 -18.18 12.20 10.09
C THR A 43 -18.43 11.95 11.58
N VAL A 44 -18.47 10.68 12.00
CA VAL A 44 -18.67 10.31 13.41
C VAL A 44 -17.45 10.74 14.23
N GLU A 45 -17.70 11.43 15.35
CA GLU A 45 -16.65 11.76 16.33
C GLU A 45 -16.12 10.47 16.98
N ASP A 46 -14.81 10.42 17.26
CA ASP A 46 -14.13 9.26 17.84
C ASP A 46 -14.29 7.94 17.04
N LEU A 47 -14.52 8.04 15.72
CA LEU A 47 -14.65 6.89 14.82
C LEU A 47 -13.52 5.88 14.99
N THR A 48 -13.91 4.64 15.30
CA THR A 48 -12.98 3.53 15.52
C THR A 48 -12.69 2.77 14.23
N VAL A 49 -11.51 2.14 14.17
CA VAL A 49 -11.16 1.25 13.05
C VAL A 49 -12.16 0.09 12.92
N ALA A 50 -12.61 -0.48 14.05
CA ALA A 50 -13.64 -1.52 14.12
C ALA A 50 -14.95 -1.14 13.41
N GLU A 51 -15.45 0.07 13.60
CA GLU A 51 -16.69 0.54 12.97
C GLU A 51 -16.53 0.67 11.44
N VAL A 52 -15.38 1.19 10.98
CA VAL A 52 -15.09 1.28 9.55
C VAL A 52 -15.00 -0.10 8.91
N MET A 53 -14.28 -1.04 9.55
CA MET A 53 -14.16 -2.40 9.04
C MET A 53 -15.50 -3.12 9.00
N ALA A 54 -16.35 -2.98 10.02
CA ALA A 54 -17.68 -3.58 10.02
C ALA A 54 -18.50 -3.09 8.81
N TYR A 55 -18.42 -1.79 8.50
CA TYR A 55 -19.07 -1.23 7.33
C TYR A 55 -18.49 -1.77 6.01
N LEU A 56 -17.17 -1.91 5.92
CA LEU A 56 -16.50 -2.47 4.74
C LEU A 56 -16.88 -3.94 4.54
N ASP A 57 -16.78 -4.76 5.57
CA ASP A 57 -17.09 -6.19 5.53
C ASP A 57 -18.54 -6.45 5.08
N GLU A 58 -19.48 -5.55 5.43
CA GLU A 58 -20.88 -5.66 5.01
C GLU A 58 -21.13 -5.20 3.56
N HIS A 59 -20.37 -4.21 3.06
CA HIS A 59 -20.76 -3.45 1.87
C HIS A 59 -19.75 -3.40 0.73
N ILE A 60 -18.49 -3.78 0.94
CA ILE A 60 -17.41 -3.55 -0.02
C ILE A 60 -17.63 -4.23 -1.38
N ASP A 61 -18.26 -5.41 -1.39
CA ASP A 61 -18.55 -6.17 -2.62
C ASP A 61 -19.78 -5.64 -3.38
N ALA A 62 -20.55 -4.72 -2.78
CA ALA A 62 -21.76 -4.16 -3.36
C ALA A 62 -21.52 -2.85 -4.13
N VAL A 63 -20.29 -2.33 -4.11
CA VAL A 63 -19.90 -1.09 -4.82
C VAL A 63 -18.91 -1.38 -5.95
N ALA A 64 -18.78 -0.44 -6.88
CA ALA A 64 -17.74 -0.45 -7.91
C ALA A 64 -16.35 -0.46 -7.27
N LYS A 65 -15.38 -1.10 -7.95
CA LYS A 65 -14.03 -1.29 -7.42
C LYS A 65 -13.36 0.04 -7.07
N GLU A 66 -13.59 1.07 -7.87
CA GLU A 66 -13.06 2.42 -7.66
C GLU A 66 -13.61 3.05 -6.37
N LYS A 67 -14.87 2.77 -6.04
CA LYS A 67 -15.47 3.23 -4.77
C LYS A 67 -14.97 2.40 -3.60
N ALA A 68 -14.84 1.07 -3.76
CA ALA A 68 -14.21 0.21 -2.77
C ALA A 68 -12.76 0.66 -2.46
N ALA A 69 -12.00 1.06 -3.47
CA ALA A 69 -10.66 1.63 -3.31
C ALA A 69 -10.67 2.87 -2.41
N THR A 70 -11.56 3.83 -2.68
CA THR A 70 -11.73 5.02 -1.83
C THR A 70 -12.04 4.61 -0.39
N MET A 71 -12.99 3.69 -0.18
CA MET A 71 -13.39 3.28 1.16
C MET A 71 -12.24 2.62 1.95
N ILE A 72 -11.42 1.79 1.30
CA ILE A 72 -10.29 1.12 1.96
C ILE A 72 -9.13 2.06 2.25
N LEU A 73 -8.85 3.04 1.37
CA LEU A 73 -7.84 4.06 1.67
C LEU A 73 -8.27 4.96 2.84
N ARG A 74 -9.58 5.20 3.01
CA ARG A 74 -10.11 5.86 4.21
C ARG A 74 -9.95 4.99 5.48
N LEU A 75 -10.07 3.67 5.38
CA LEU A 75 -9.70 2.77 6.49
C LEU A 75 -8.22 2.94 6.88
N GLU A 76 -7.31 3.01 5.90
CA GLU A 76 -5.89 3.25 6.16
C GLU A 76 -5.67 4.60 6.87
N GLU A 77 -6.34 5.66 6.43
CA GLU A 77 -6.30 6.97 7.06
C GLU A 77 -6.78 6.92 8.52
N VAL A 78 -7.91 6.25 8.79
CA VAL A 78 -8.45 6.08 10.15
C VAL A 78 -7.51 5.25 11.02
N GLN A 79 -6.89 4.19 10.48
CA GLN A 79 -5.88 3.40 11.20
C GLN A 79 -4.66 4.25 11.57
N ARG A 80 -4.15 5.06 10.65
CA ARG A 80 -3.01 5.97 10.89
C ARG A 80 -3.36 7.03 11.94
N ALA A 81 -4.54 7.63 11.84
CA ALA A 81 -5.01 8.65 12.79
C ALA A 81 -5.19 8.10 14.21
N ASN A 82 -5.61 6.83 14.33
CA ASN A 82 -5.79 6.17 15.63
C ASN A 82 -4.47 5.61 16.21
N LEU A 83 -3.37 5.58 15.45
CA LEU A 83 -2.14 4.90 15.87
C LEU A 83 -1.57 5.45 17.17
N THR A 84 -1.57 6.78 17.36
CA THR A 84 -1.08 7.40 18.61
C THR A 84 -1.88 6.92 19.82
N ARG A 85 -3.22 6.86 19.72
CA ARG A 85 -4.09 6.37 20.80
C ARG A 85 -3.83 4.89 21.08
N TRP A 86 -3.57 4.09 20.04
CA TRP A 86 -3.19 2.69 20.19
C TRP A 86 -1.83 2.51 20.86
N GLN A 87 -0.84 3.32 20.49
CA GLN A 87 0.49 3.28 21.08
C GLN A 87 0.47 3.66 22.57
N GLN A 88 -0.34 4.65 22.96
CA GLN A 88 -0.54 5.02 24.36
C GLN A 88 -1.07 3.87 25.23
N ARG A 89 -1.91 2.99 24.66
CA ARG A 89 -2.39 1.79 25.38
C ARG A 89 -1.26 0.80 25.69
N TYR A 90 -0.13 0.90 24.98
CA TYR A 90 1.04 0.05 25.16
C TYR A 90 2.10 0.69 26.07
N GLU A 91 1.96 1.95 26.49
CA GLU A 91 2.96 2.63 27.32
C GLU A 91 3.00 2.16 28.78
N ASP A 92 2.03 1.36 29.23
CA ASP A 92 1.98 0.81 30.59
C ASP A 92 3.18 -0.10 30.89
N GLU A 93 3.85 0.12 32.03
CA GLU A 93 5.08 -0.57 32.39
C GLU A 93 4.87 -2.07 32.66
N GLU A 94 3.75 -2.46 33.29
CA GLU A 94 3.43 -3.86 33.58
C GLU A 94 3.13 -4.62 32.28
N LEU A 95 2.44 -3.95 31.35
CA LEU A 95 2.21 -4.45 30.00
C LEU A 95 3.51 -4.63 29.22
N GLN A 96 4.42 -3.65 29.24
CA GLN A 96 5.72 -3.75 28.57
C GLN A 96 6.56 -4.91 29.10
N GLU A 97 6.60 -5.09 30.43
CA GLU A 97 7.27 -6.23 31.06
C GLU A 97 6.64 -7.56 30.60
N SER A 98 5.31 -7.63 30.59
CA SER A 98 4.58 -8.82 30.16
C SER A 98 4.86 -9.16 28.70
N LEU A 99 4.85 -8.17 27.81
CA LEU A 99 5.18 -8.33 26.38
C LEU A 99 6.61 -8.83 26.21
N ARG A 100 7.58 -8.29 26.97
CA ARG A 100 8.98 -8.72 26.92
C ARG A 100 9.16 -10.21 27.18
N GLN A 101 8.31 -10.78 28.03
CA GLN A 101 8.38 -12.20 28.39
C GLN A 101 7.72 -13.13 27.36
N ILE A 102 6.85 -12.61 26.48
CA ILE A 102 6.03 -13.45 25.58
C ILE A 102 6.24 -13.20 24.08
N TYR A 103 6.81 -12.06 23.69
CA TYR A 103 6.86 -11.63 22.29
C TYR A 103 7.56 -12.66 21.38
N GLY A 104 8.68 -13.22 21.83
CA GLY A 104 9.51 -14.14 21.05
C GLY A 104 10.45 -13.38 20.08
N ASP A 105 10.98 -14.08 19.07
CA ASP A 105 11.98 -13.51 18.16
C ASP A 105 11.37 -12.59 17.08
N ARG A 106 10.10 -12.84 16.73
CA ARG A 106 9.34 -12.08 15.72
C ARG A 106 7.86 -12.07 16.06
N TRP A 107 7.14 -11.09 15.51
CA TRP A 107 5.70 -11.03 15.61
C TRP A 107 5.04 -12.31 15.07
N SER A 108 4.20 -12.94 15.89
CA SER A 108 3.42 -14.12 15.55
C SER A 108 2.07 -14.05 16.28
N PRO A 109 0.99 -13.61 15.62
CA PRO A 109 -0.31 -13.34 16.26
C PRO A 109 -0.83 -14.52 17.07
N GLN A 110 -0.79 -15.74 16.50
CA GLN A 110 -1.33 -16.92 17.16
C GLN A 110 -0.47 -17.36 18.33
N GLU A 111 0.86 -17.31 18.19
CA GLU A 111 1.77 -17.70 19.27
C GLU A 111 1.74 -16.73 20.43
N ILE A 112 1.75 -15.41 20.17
CA ILE A 112 1.76 -14.40 21.24
C ILE A 112 0.45 -14.44 22.03
N ILE A 113 -0.70 -14.62 21.38
CA ILE A 113 -1.98 -14.82 22.06
C ILE A 113 -1.93 -16.08 22.93
N GLY A 114 -1.43 -17.20 22.40
CA GLY A 114 -1.32 -18.45 23.16
C GLY A 114 -0.41 -18.32 24.39
N ARG A 115 0.73 -17.63 24.25
CA ARG A 115 1.64 -17.34 25.36
C ARG A 115 1.03 -16.39 26.39
N ALA A 116 0.28 -15.38 25.94
CA ALA A 116 -0.45 -14.47 26.83
C ALA A 116 -1.51 -15.23 27.63
N GLN A 117 -2.34 -16.05 26.98
CA GLN A 117 -3.37 -16.86 27.64
C GLN A 117 -2.80 -17.83 28.67
N ALA A 118 -1.65 -18.45 28.39
CA ALA A 118 -1.01 -19.39 29.31
C ALA A 118 -0.49 -18.72 30.60
N ARG A 119 -0.34 -17.39 30.61
CA ARG A 119 0.13 -16.62 31.77
C ARG A 119 -1.00 -16.04 32.62
N VAL A 120 -2.24 -16.13 32.16
CA VAL A 120 -3.40 -15.63 32.90
C VAL A 120 -3.57 -16.46 34.19
N THR A 121 -3.21 -15.86 35.34
CA THR A 121 -3.42 -16.45 36.67
C THR A 121 -4.04 -15.44 37.63
N GLY A 122 -5.37 -15.44 37.77
CA GLY A 122 -6.13 -14.58 38.71
C GLY A 122 -6.31 -13.12 38.27
N GLU A 123 -7.12 -12.36 39.04
CA GLU A 123 -7.74 -11.03 38.71
C GLU A 123 -6.77 -9.83 38.49
N ASN A 124 -5.58 -10.02 37.92
CA ASN A 124 -4.58 -8.97 37.67
C ASN A 124 -4.44 -8.62 36.16
N SER A 125 -3.76 -7.52 35.85
CA SER A 125 -3.52 -6.91 34.52
C SER A 125 -3.16 -7.89 33.38
N SER A 126 -2.53 -9.04 33.70
CA SER A 126 -2.27 -10.11 32.72
C SER A 126 -3.53 -10.72 32.12
N GLU A 127 -4.68 -10.66 32.81
CA GLU A 127 -6.00 -11.07 32.31
C GLU A 127 -6.53 -10.19 31.18
N LEU A 128 -5.98 -8.99 30.96
CA LEU A 128 -6.41 -8.08 29.89
C LEU A 128 -5.46 -8.13 28.68
N LEU A 129 -4.29 -8.73 28.81
CA LEU A 129 -3.29 -8.79 27.75
C LEU A 129 -3.76 -9.61 26.53
N PRO A 130 -4.32 -10.82 26.67
CA PRO A 130 -4.87 -11.55 25.53
C PRO A 130 -5.96 -10.76 24.79
N GLU A 131 -6.80 -10.03 25.52
CA GLU A 131 -7.91 -9.23 25.02
C GLU A 131 -7.38 -8.02 24.26
N LEU A 132 -6.41 -7.29 24.83
CA LEU A 132 -5.72 -6.19 24.17
C LEU A 132 -5.03 -6.65 22.87
N LEU A 133 -4.34 -7.79 22.89
CA LEU A 133 -3.68 -8.33 21.69
C LEU A 133 -4.72 -8.73 20.62
N ARG A 134 -5.81 -9.39 21.00
CA ARG A 134 -6.90 -9.72 20.06
C ARG A 134 -7.54 -8.47 19.48
N GLU A 135 -7.78 -7.46 20.30
CA GLU A 135 -8.33 -6.19 19.85
C GLU A 135 -7.37 -5.46 18.90
N THR A 136 -6.06 -5.47 19.20
CA THR A 136 -5.00 -4.91 18.35
C THR A 136 -5.03 -5.58 16.96
N ILE A 137 -5.05 -6.92 16.93
CA ILE A 137 -5.10 -7.70 15.68
C ILE A 137 -6.42 -7.47 14.93
N ALA A 138 -7.55 -7.44 15.65
CA ALA A 138 -8.87 -7.23 15.06
C ALA A 138 -8.94 -5.88 14.35
N ASN A 139 -8.28 -4.84 14.89
CA ASN A 139 -8.16 -3.51 14.30
C ASN A 139 -7.04 -3.38 13.24
N GLY A 140 -6.48 -4.50 12.77
CA GLY A 140 -5.50 -4.53 11.69
C GLY A 140 -4.13 -3.96 12.08
N TYR A 141 -3.79 -4.01 13.37
CA TYR A 141 -2.46 -3.70 13.86
C TYR A 141 -1.70 -4.98 14.22
N LYS A 142 -0.37 -4.86 14.20
CA LYS A 142 0.56 -5.81 14.80
C LYS A 142 1.43 -5.12 15.82
N VAL A 143 2.02 -5.88 16.74
CA VAL A 143 2.99 -5.34 17.69
C VAL A 143 4.39 -5.45 17.11
N GLU A 144 5.08 -4.32 17.04
CA GLU A 144 6.50 -4.22 16.75
C GLU A 144 7.30 -3.93 18.02
N THR A 145 8.62 -4.06 17.91
CA THR A 145 9.53 -3.62 18.97
C THR A 145 10.62 -2.72 18.45
N ALA A 146 11.02 -1.71 19.22
CA ALA A 146 12.25 -0.92 19.03
C ALA A 146 12.79 -0.43 20.37
N GLU A 147 14.13 -0.42 20.51
CA GLU A 147 14.81 -0.05 21.77
C GLU A 147 14.28 -0.76 23.03
N GLY A 148 13.78 -1.99 22.89
CA GLY A 148 13.21 -2.78 24.00
C GLY A 148 11.78 -2.37 24.40
N GLN A 149 11.16 -1.43 23.69
CA GLN A 149 9.75 -1.08 23.80
C GLN A 149 8.92 -1.86 22.78
N TYR A 150 7.67 -2.15 23.11
CA TYR A 150 6.69 -2.81 22.25
C TYR A 150 5.55 -1.87 21.93
N PHE A 151 5.19 -1.73 20.67
CA PHE A 151 4.15 -0.79 20.25
C PHE A 151 3.42 -1.28 19.01
N PRO A 152 2.12 -0.94 18.85
CA PRO A 152 1.38 -1.27 17.67
C PRO A 152 1.85 -0.46 16.46
N VAL A 153 1.86 -1.11 15.31
CA VAL A 153 2.00 -0.56 13.97
C VAL A 153 0.94 -1.17 13.06
N ILE A 154 0.68 -0.57 11.90
CA ILE A 154 -0.28 -1.14 10.94
C ILE A 154 0.28 -2.44 10.34
N ASP A 155 -0.52 -3.50 10.40
CA ASP A 155 -0.24 -4.75 9.69
C ASP A 155 -0.82 -4.65 8.27
N TYR A 156 0.02 -4.32 7.30
CA TYR A 156 -0.46 -4.14 5.93
C TYR A 156 -0.88 -5.45 5.26
N THR A 157 -0.50 -6.61 5.80
CA THR A 157 -1.01 -7.90 5.32
C THR A 157 -2.50 -8.05 5.56
N PHE A 158 -3.05 -7.30 6.53
CA PHE A 158 -4.48 -7.27 6.84
C PHE A 158 -5.35 -6.94 5.61
N TYR A 159 -4.88 -6.04 4.74
CA TYR A 159 -5.59 -5.58 3.55
C TYR A 159 -5.79 -6.67 2.50
N ARG A 160 -5.04 -7.79 2.58
CA ARG A 160 -5.17 -8.93 1.65
C ARG A 160 -6.59 -9.48 1.57
N ARG A 161 -7.39 -9.34 2.63
CA ARG A 161 -8.81 -9.75 2.66
C ARG A 161 -9.68 -9.01 1.64
N TYR A 162 -9.31 -7.80 1.24
CA TYR A 162 -10.11 -6.97 0.34
C TYR A 162 -9.60 -6.95 -1.11
N HIS A 163 -8.55 -7.70 -1.43
CA HIS A 163 -7.92 -7.65 -2.77
C HIS A 163 -8.87 -7.95 -3.92
N ALA A 164 -9.87 -8.82 -3.71
CA ALA A 164 -10.86 -9.12 -4.72
C ALA A 164 -11.77 -7.92 -5.05
N ALA A 165 -12.06 -7.08 -4.06
CA ALA A 165 -13.02 -5.98 -4.14
C ALA A 165 -12.45 -4.70 -4.76
N VAL A 166 -11.12 -4.56 -4.85
CA VAL A 166 -10.47 -3.33 -5.35
C VAL A 166 -9.84 -3.46 -6.75
N PRO A 167 -9.44 -2.34 -7.38
CA PRO A 167 -8.63 -2.34 -8.58
C PRO A 167 -7.23 -2.91 -8.31
N ARG A 168 -6.59 -3.43 -9.37
CA ARG A 168 -5.30 -4.13 -9.24
C ARG A 168 -4.18 -3.21 -8.74
N GLU A 169 -4.24 -1.93 -9.09
CA GLU A 169 -3.28 -0.92 -8.65
C GLU A 169 -3.34 -0.68 -7.13
N VAL A 170 -4.53 -0.78 -6.52
CA VAL A 170 -4.69 -0.64 -5.07
C VAL A 170 -4.18 -1.90 -4.36
N THR A 171 -4.45 -3.08 -4.92
CA THR A 171 -3.81 -4.33 -4.47
C THR A 171 -2.29 -4.24 -4.51
N ALA A 172 -1.74 -3.75 -5.62
CA ALA A 172 -0.29 -3.62 -5.78
C ALA A 172 0.31 -2.61 -4.79
N TYR A 173 -0.39 -1.50 -4.51
CA TYR A 173 0.02 -0.56 -3.47
C TYR A 173 0.05 -1.21 -2.08
N PHE A 174 -1.01 -1.92 -1.67
CA PHE A 174 -1.03 -2.57 -0.37
C PHE A 174 -0.03 -3.70 -0.25
N GLU A 175 0.31 -4.41 -1.33
CA GLU A 175 1.42 -5.39 -1.32
C GLU A 175 2.80 -4.73 -1.21
N LEU A 176 3.01 -3.53 -1.78
CA LEU A 176 4.24 -2.77 -1.49
C LEU A 176 4.33 -2.45 0.00
N MET A 177 3.25 -1.96 0.59
CA MET A 177 3.20 -1.63 2.01
C MET A 177 3.25 -2.86 2.92
N ALA A 178 2.74 -4.01 2.46
CA ALA A 178 2.84 -5.28 3.18
C ALA A 178 4.29 -5.71 3.34
N VAL A 179 5.12 -5.59 2.31
CA VAL A 179 6.57 -5.85 2.40
C VAL A 179 7.24 -4.94 3.44
N GLU A 180 6.90 -3.65 3.46
CA GLU A 180 7.41 -2.70 4.46
C GLU A 180 6.97 -3.03 5.88
N SER A 181 5.74 -3.53 6.02
CA SER A 181 5.19 -3.94 7.29
C SER A 181 5.84 -5.23 7.77
N GLU A 182 5.84 -6.29 6.96
CA GLU A 182 6.36 -7.62 7.32
C GLU A 182 7.85 -7.59 7.66
N GLU A 183 8.64 -6.82 6.93
CA GLU A 183 10.08 -6.72 7.10
C GLU A 183 10.53 -5.25 6.97
N PRO A 184 10.49 -4.48 8.07
CA PRO A 184 10.87 -3.07 8.07
C PRO A 184 12.32 -2.89 7.58
N PRO A 185 12.61 -1.91 6.71
CA PRO A 185 13.95 -1.77 6.13
C PRO A 185 14.98 -1.19 7.11
N ALA A 186 14.53 -0.43 8.10
CA ALA A 186 15.39 0.27 9.02
C ALA A 186 14.76 0.38 10.41
N LYS A 187 15.61 0.33 11.44
CA LYS A 187 15.27 0.44 12.86
C LYS A 187 16.43 1.08 13.60
N ASP A 188 16.15 1.96 14.55
CA ASP A 188 17.16 2.69 15.34
C ASP A 188 18.24 3.34 14.45
N ALA A 189 17.79 3.99 13.35
CA ALA A 189 18.63 4.58 12.31
C ALA A 189 19.67 3.62 11.68
N ALA A 190 19.46 2.32 11.74
CA ALA A 190 20.22 1.28 11.05
C ALA A 190 19.34 0.57 10.02
N LEU A 191 19.89 0.26 8.85
CA LEU A 191 19.33 -0.71 7.92
C LEU A 191 19.38 -2.07 8.59
N ILE A 192 18.25 -2.79 8.55
CA ILE A 192 18.12 -4.15 9.10
C ILE A 192 17.84 -5.18 8.00
N ILE A 193 17.84 -4.73 6.75
CA ILE A 193 17.80 -5.56 5.53
C ILE A 193 19.06 -5.29 4.70
N GLY A 194 19.40 -6.21 3.79
CA GLY A 194 20.57 -6.10 2.93
C GLY A 194 20.47 -4.98 1.88
N TRP A 195 21.62 -4.53 1.40
CA TRP A 195 21.72 -3.53 0.32
C TRP A 195 21.05 -3.99 -0.98
N ASP A 196 21.11 -5.29 -1.28
CA ASP A 196 20.42 -5.92 -2.41
C ASP A 196 18.90 -5.77 -2.30
N GLU A 197 18.35 -6.00 -1.10
CA GLU A 197 16.93 -5.84 -0.82
C GLU A 197 16.49 -4.38 -0.94
N ILE A 198 17.30 -3.43 -0.46
CA ILE A 198 17.05 -1.98 -0.63
C ILE A 198 16.93 -1.63 -2.12
N LEU A 199 17.88 -2.06 -2.94
CA LEU A 199 17.87 -1.78 -4.38
C LEU A 199 16.66 -2.45 -5.07
N ARG A 200 16.34 -3.70 -4.70
CA ARG A 200 15.20 -4.44 -5.26
C ARG A 200 13.86 -3.79 -4.92
N ARG A 201 13.67 -3.37 -3.67
CA ARG A 201 12.44 -2.69 -3.22
C ARG A 201 12.30 -1.32 -3.91
N ALA A 202 13.39 -0.54 -3.98
CA ALA A 202 13.41 0.73 -4.70
C ALA A 202 13.01 0.58 -6.19
N ALA A 203 13.59 -0.40 -6.88
CA ALA A 203 13.25 -0.70 -8.27
C ALA A 203 11.78 -1.13 -8.44
N ASN A 204 11.25 -1.91 -7.50
CA ASN A 204 9.84 -2.32 -7.53
C ASN A 204 8.89 -1.14 -7.32
N GLN A 205 9.24 -0.21 -6.42
CA GLN A 205 8.48 1.01 -6.17
C GLN A 205 8.49 1.94 -7.39
N GLU A 206 9.63 2.12 -8.07
CA GLU A 206 9.72 2.87 -9.34
C GLU A 206 8.85 2.23 -10.42
N ARG A 207 8.89 0.90 -10.55
CA ARG A 207 8.08 0.17 -11.54
C ARG A 207 6.59 0.35 -11.30
N PHE A 208 6.16 0.37 -10.04
CA PHE A 208 4.79 0.70 -9.69
C PHE A 208 4.40 2.10 -10.19
N LEU A 209 5.21 3.11 -9.88
CA LEU A 209 4.97 4.50 -10.30
C LEU A 209 4.91 4.66 -11.82
N ARG A 210 5.88 4.07 -12.55
CA ARG A 210 5.92 4.08 -14.02
C ARG A 210 4.69 3.44 -14.64
N THR A 211 4.18 2.37 -14.04
CA THR A 211 2.95 1.72 -14.48
C THR A 211 1.75 2.67 -14.33
N GLN A 212 1.65 3.39 -13.21
CA GLN A 212 0.56 4.37 -12.99
C GLN A 212 0.63 5.55 -13.98
N ASP A 213 1.83 6.06 -14.26
CA ASP A 213 2.04 7.16 -15.22
C ASP A 213 1.65 6.75 -16.64
N ALA A 214 2.03 5.54 -17.08
CA ALA A 214 1.67 5.02 -18.39
C ALA A 214 0.14 4.85 -18.54
N GLN A 215 -0.54 4.37 -17.50
CA GLN A 215 -2.00 4.25 -17.47
C GLN A 215 -2.70 5.61 -17.50
N THR A 216 -2.10 6.65 -16.93
CA THR A 216 -2.65 8.02 -16.94
C THR A 216 -2.51 8.64 -18.33
N ARG A 217 -1.31 8.57 -18.93
CA ARG A 217 -1.06 9.12 -20.29
C ARG A 217 -1.86 8.40 -21.39
N GLY A 218 -2.07 7.09 -21.25
CA GLY A 218 -2.87 6.32 -22.20
C GLY A 218 -4.35 6.72 -22.22
N ARG A 219 -4.92 7.13 -21.08
CA ARG A 219 -6.29 7.68 -20.99
C ARG A 219 -6.37 9.06 -21.63
N GLU A 220 -5.44 9.96 -21.31
CA GLU A 220 -5.40 11.32 -21.87
C GLU A 220 -5.24 11.31 -23.40
N ALA A 221 -4.46 10.37 -23.95
CA ALA A 221 -4.31 10.19 -25.40
C ALA A 221 -5.56 9.60 -26.07
N GLY A 222 -6.31 8.73 -25.37
CA GLY A 222 -7.56 8.13 -25.85
C GLY A 222 -8.74 9.11 -25.87
N ASP A 223 -8.81 10.00 -24.88
CA ASP A 223 -9.86 11.03 -24.80
C ASP A 223 -9.60 12.24 -25.74
N GLY A 224 -8.37 12.37 -26.26
CA GLY A 224 -7.93 13.43 -27.18
C GLY A 224 -8.08 13.13 -28.68
N GLN A 225 -8.46 11.91 -29.08
CA GLN A 225 -8.66 11.52 -30.49
C GLN A 225 -10.11 11.09 -30.75
N GLY A 226 -11.04 12.01 -30.52
CA GLY A 226 -12.46 11.82 -30.79
C GLY A 226 -13.09 13.04 -31.47
N ASN A 227 -12.51 13.54 -32.56
CA ASN A 227 -13.22 14.47 -33.45
C ASN A 227 -12.68 14.40 -34.88
N GLY A 228 -13.39 13.67 -35.75
CA GLY A 228 -13.07 13.61 -37.17
C GLY A 228 -13.80 12.54 -37.97
N GLN A 229 -15.12 12.71 -38.14
CA GLN A 229 -15.96 12.21 -39.25
C GLN A 229 -16.25 10.70 -39.40
N GLY A 230 -17.54 10.36 -39.36
CA GLY A 230 -18.09 9.14 -40.00
C GLY A 230 -19.35 8.61 -39.31
N ASN A 231 -20.52 8.88 -39.89
CA ASN A 231 -21.78 8.19 -39.56
C ASN A 231 -21.63 6.68 -39.80
N GLU A 232 -22.13 5.84 -38.90
CA GLU A 232 -23.05 4.72 -39.18
C GLU A 232 -23.38 3.94 -37.89
N GLU A 233 -24.62 3.47 -37.83
CA GLU A 233 -25.27 2.78 -36.71
C GLU A 233 -24.54 1.48 -36.33
N GLY A 234 -24.35 1.26 -35.03
CA GLY A 234 -23.80 0.00 -34.50
C GLY A 234 -23.97 -0.10 -32.99
N ASP A 235 -24.89 -0.96 -32.56
CA ASP A 235 -25.10 -1.35 -31.16
C ASP A 235 -23.81 -1.89 -30.54
N GLY A 236 -23.20 -1.08 -29.66
CA GLY A 236 -22.04 -1.44 -28.84
C GLY A 236 -22.33 -1.17 -27.37
N GLN A 237 -22.44 -2.24 -26.59
CA GLN A 237 -22.60 -2.21 -25.13
C GLN A 237 -21.40 -1.47 -24.49
N GLY A 238 -21.65 -0.23 -24.05
CA GLY A 238 -20.67 0.56 -23.30
C GLY A 238 -20.57 0.07 -21.86
N ALA A 239 -19.39 -0.42 -21.49
CA ALA A 239 -18.96 -0.55 -20.11
C ALA A 239 -19.14 0.81 -19.39
N GLY A 240 -19.61 0.76 -18.14
CA GLY A 240 -19.97 1.92 -17.36
C GLY A 240 -18.88 2.99 -17.36
N GLN A 241 -19.24 4.19 -17.81
CA GLN A 241 -18.50 5.41 -17.52
C GLN A 241 -18.55 5.63 -16.01
N GLY A 242 -17.54 5.14 -15.29
CA GLY A 242 -17.31 5.52 -13.90
C GLY A 242 -17.16 7.03 -13.83
N ASP A 243 -17.65 7.65 -12.76
CA ASP A 243 -17.39 9.07 -12.55
C ASP A 243 -15.88 9.31 -12.57
N GLY A 244 -15.40 10.16 -13.47
CA GLY A 244 -13.96 10.42 -13.61
C GLY A 244 -13.34 11.13 -12.40
N GLN A 245 -14.10 11.32 -11.32
CA GLN A 245 -13.67 12.01 -10.10
C GLN A 245 -13.16 11.01 -9.06
N GLY A 246 -13.89 9.91 -8.81
CA GLY A 246 -13.45 8.84 -7.92
C GLY A 246 -12.21 8.10 -8.43
N ASP A 247 -12.11 7.90 -9.75
CA ASP A 247 -10.93 7.27 -10.36
C ASP A 247 -9.64 8.08 -10.18
N ARG A 248 -9.75 9.42 -10.15
CA ARG A 248 -8.60 10.31 -9.94
C ARG A 248 -8.20 10.42 -8.47
N GLU A 249 -9.15 10.29 -7.54
CA GLU A 249 -8.91 10.50 -6.11
C GLU A 249 -8.10 9.36 -5.48
N TYR A 250 -8.49 8.09 -5.62
CA TYR A 250 -7.72 7.01 -4.99
C TYR A 250 -6.33 6.84 -5.64
N LYS A 251 -6.20 7.12 -6.94
CA LYS A 251 -4.93 7.03 -7.66
C LYS A 251 -3.92 8.05 -7.15
N SER A 252 -4.33 9.29 -6.91
CA SER A 252 -3.42 10.31 -6.40
C SER A 252 -2.87 9.92 -5.02
N VAL A 253 -3.71 9.34 -4.16
CA VAL A 253 -3.31 8.85 -2.83
C VAL A 253 -2.24 7.76 -2.93
N ILE A 254 -2.48 6.69 -3.70
CA ILE A 254 -1.50 5.59 -3.81
C ILE A 254 -0.21 6.00 -4.54
N ILE A 255 -0.31 6.88 -5.54
CA ILE A 255 0.87 7.40 -6.27
C ILE A 255 1.72 8.27 -5.34
N GLN A 256 1.10 9.16 -4.55
CA GLN A 256 1.82 10.01 -3.61
C GLN A 256 2.51 9.17 -2.53
N ALA A 257 1.80 8.20 -1.93
CA ALA A 257 2.37 7.32 -0.92
C ALA A 257 3.54 6.48 -1.48
N ALA A 258 3.39 5.91 -2.69
CA ALA A 258 4.46 5.16 -3.34
C ALA A 258 5.67 6.05 -3.71
N ARG A 259 5.45 7.33 -4.04
CA ARG A 259 6.53 8.28 -4.33
C ARG A 259 7.36 8.60 -3.09
N GLU A 260 6.70 8.85 -1.95
CA GLU A 260 7.40 9.06 -0.69
C GLU A 260 8.19 7.82 -0.26
N LEU A 261 7.59 6.63 -0.44
CA LEU A 261 8.28 5.37 -0.18
C LEU A 261 9.52 5.21 -1.08
N PHE A 262 9.36 5.43 -2.39
CA PHE A 262 10.47 5.39 -3.35
C PHE A 262 11.57 6.37 -2.99
N LYS A 263 11.24 7.63 -2.65
CA LYS A 263 12.21 8.65 -2.26
C LYS A 263 13.00 8.25 -1.02
N ARG A 264 12.35 7.61 -0.03
CA ARG A 264 13.02 7.06 1.15
C ARG A 264 14.05 5.99 0.75
N TYR A 265 13.67 5.06 -0.11
CA TYR A 265 14.55 4.00 -0.58
C TYR A 265 15.68 4.50 -1.50
N LEU A 266 15.41 5.52 -2.31
CA LEU A 266 16.46 6.22 -3.06
C LEU A 266 17.47 6.87 -2.09
N GLY A 267 16.98 7.47 -0.99
CA GLY A 267 17.83 7.93 0.11
C GLY A 267 18.67 6.80 0.71
N PHE A 268 18.06 5.67 1.05
CA PHE A 268 18.79 4.51 1.56
C PHE A 268 19.86 4.02 0.59
N ALA A 269 19.52 3.86 -0.70
CA ALA A 269 20.50 3.44 -1.69
C ALA A 269 21.69 4.40 -1.72
N LEU A 270 21.45 5.72 -1.79
CA LEU A 270 22.49 6.74 -1.98
C LEU A 270 23.30 7.09 -0.71
N TYR A 271 22.75 6.85 0.49
CA TYR A 271 23.34 7.32 1.75
C TYR A 271 23.49 6.23 2.81
N GLY A 272 22.67 5.18 2.79
CA GLY A 272 22.45 4.29 3.93
C GLY A 272 21.59 4.94 5.02
N CYS A 273 21.80 4.51 6.27
CA CYS A 273 21.29 5.21 7.45
C CYS A 273 22.44 5.63 8.37
N ASP A 274 22.17 6.44 9.39
CA ASP A 274 23.23 6.98 10.27
C ASP A 274 24.07 5.88 10.93
N ASN A 275 23.45 4.79 11.37
CA ASN A 275 24.13 3.65 12.01
C ASN A 275 24.58 2.56 11.02
N THR A 276 24.26 2.71 9.74
CA THR A 276 24.64 1.79 8.63
C THR A 276 24.89 2.62 7.37
N PRO A 277 25.88 3.53 7.40
CA PRO A 277 26.09 4.46 6.32
C PRO A 277 26.67 3.73 5.11
N LEU A 278 26.32 4.19 3.90
CA LEU A 278 26.95 3.66 2.67
C LEU A 278 28.47 3.87 2.67
N PHE A 279 28.96 4.91 3.36
CA PHE A 279 30.39 5.21 3.46
C PHE A 279 30.84 5.21 4.90
N ASN A 280 31.98 4.58 5.15
CA ASN A 280 32.65 4.64 6.43
C ASN A 280 32.91 6.10 6.85
N HIS A 281 32.56 6.45 8.10
CA HIS A 281 32.66 7.83 8.58
C HIS A 281 34.10 8.40 8.53
N TRP A 282 35.12 7.56 8.68
CA TRP A 282 36.52 7.98 8.75
C TRP A 282 37.26 7.81 7.42
N THR A 283 37.24 6.61 6.86
CA THR A 283 37.98 6.29 5.62
C THR A 283 37.28 6.84 4.38
N LYS A 284 35.99 7.18 4.50
CA LYS A 284 35.11 7.55 3.40
C LYS A 284 34.94 6.46 2.35
N GLU A 285 35.39 5.24 2.60
CA GLU A 285 35.25 4.11 1.70
C GLU A 285 33.81 3.62 1.71
N MET A 286 33.30 3.26 0.53
CA MET A 286 32.02 2.60 0.36
C MET A 286 32.05 1.24 1.07
N ASP A 287 30.93 0.89 1.69
CA ASP A 287 30.69 -0.44 2.23
C ASP A 287 30.92 -1.51 1.13
N PRO A 288 31.80 -2.50 1.36
CA PRO A 288 32.07 -3.55 0.37
C PRO A 288 30.84 -4.42 0.06
N GLU A 289 29.95 -4.65 1.02
CA GLU A 289 28.70 -5.39 0.80
C GLU A 289 27.76 -4.59 -0.09
N ALA A 290 27.66 -3.27 0.12
CA ALA A 290 26.92 -2.39 -0.76
C ALA A 290 27.49 -2.40 -2.17
N ARG A 291 28.82 -2.32 -2.32
CA ARG A 291 29.47 -2.36 -3.64
C ARG A 291 29.16 -3.67 -4.38
N GLN A 292 29.14 -4.79 -3.67
CA GLN A 292 28.76 -6.08 -4.24
C GLN A 292 27.29 -6.07 -4.68
N ALA A 293 26.37 -5.66 -3.80
CA ALA A 293 24.93 -5.57 -4.10
C ALA A 293 24.63 -4.69 -5.31
N TYR A 294 25.30 -3.54 -5.43
CA TYR A 294 25.19 -2.66 -6.61
C TYR A 294 25.63 -3.35 -7.90
N THR A 295 26.75 -4.09 -7.85
CA THR A 295 27.28 -4.81 -9.01
C THR A 295 26.31 -5.89 -9.46
N GLU A 296 25.78 -6.67 -8.52
CA GLU A 296 24.84 -7.75 -8.79
C GLU A 296 23.49 -7.23 -9.30
N TYR A 297 22.97 -6.17 -8.67
CA TYR A 297 21.76 -5.48 -9.12
C TYR A 297 21.90 -4.98 -10.56
N LEU A 298 22.97 -4.22 -10.87
CA LEU A 298 23.17 -3.63 -12.19
C LEU A 298 23.42 -4.67 -13.30
N ALA A 299 23.87 -5.87 -12.96
CA ALA A 299 24.01 -6.96 -13.92
C ALA A 299 22.66 -7.51 -14.42
N GLN A 300 21.58 -7.30 -13.66
CA GLN A 300 20.25 -7.88 -13.93
C GLN A 300 19.13 -6.82 -13.95
N ALA A 301 19.47 -5.55 -13.76
CA ALA A 301 18.50 -4.48 -13.62
C ALA A 301 17.66 -4.30 -14.88
N GLU A 302 16.34 -4.18 -14.69
CA GLU A 302 15.43 -3.72 -15.73
C GLU A 302 15.69 -2.23 -16.05
N ASP A 303 15.42 -1.83 -17.28
CA ASP A 303 15.44 -0.42 -17.69
C ASP A 303 14.38 0.37 -16.91
N GLY A 304 14.82 1.44 -16.25
CA GLY A 304 14.00 2.33 -15.44
C GLY A 304 14.82 3.53 -14.95
N GLU A 305 14.16 4.59 -14.48
CA GLU A 305 14.85 5.79 -14.02
C GLU A 305 15.72 5.48 -12.80
N PHE A 306 15.22 4.68 -11.86
CA PHE A 306 16.00 4.24 -10.69
C PHE A 306 17.30 3.51 -11.11
N SER A 307 17.19 2.49 -11.96
CA SER A 307 18.35 1.74 -12.46
C SER A 307 19.35 2.64 -13.20
N ALA A 308 18.86 3.59 -14.00
CA ALA A 308 19.72 4.56 -14.68
C ALA A 308 20.48 5.45 -13.70
N GLN A 309 19.80 5.95 -12.66
CA GLN A 309 20.42 6.78 -11.62
C GLN A 309 21.44 5.99 -10.79
N ILE A 310 21.15 4.75 -10.42
CA ILE A 310 22.07 3.87 -9.69
C ILE A 310 23.29 3.52 -10.54
N LYS A 311 23.09 3.24 -11.84
CA LYS A 311 24.20 2.98 -12.77
C LYS A 311 25.13 4.19 -12.87
N ALA A 312 24.58 5.36 -13.14
CA ALA A 312 25.37 6.58 -13.23
C ALA A 312 26.01 6.95 -11.89
N TYR A 313 25.37 6.66 -10.75
CA TYR A 313 25.99 6.81 -9.44
C TYR A 313 27.20 5.88 -9.29
N PHE A 314 27.04 4.61 -9.68
CA PHE A 314 28.10 3.61 -9.59
C PHE A 314 29.30 3.93 -10.48
N ASP A 315 29.07 4.52 -11.65
CA ASP A 315 30.15 5.04 -12.52
C ASP A 315 30.90 6.20 -11.85
N VAL A 316 30.19 7.12 -11.19
CA VAL A 316 30.80 8.21 -10.41
C VAL A 316 31.59 7.66 -9.22
N LEU A 317 31.06 6.64 -8.53
CA LEU A 317 31.78 5.96 -7.45
C LEU A 317 33.07 5.32 -7.94
N ALA A 318 33.03 4.59 -9.06
CA ALA A 318 34.18 3.95 -9.66
C ALA A 318 35.27 4.97 -10.07
N ALA A 319 34.87 6.10 -10.64
CA ALA A 319 35.78 7.20 -11.00
C ALA A 319 36.43 7.90 -9.78
N ASN A 320 35.91 7.66 -8.57
CA ASN A 320 36.36 8.26 -7.32
C ASN A 320 36.88 7.20 -6.33
N ASP A 321 37.39 6.07 -6.84
CA ASP A 321 37.94 4.96 -6.05
C ASP A 321 36.98 4.44 -4.96
N TYR A 322 35.67 4.52 -5.22
CA TYR A 322 34.59 4.17 -4.29
C TYR A 322 34.69 4.91 -2.94
N ARG A 323 35.12 6.18 -2.97
CA ARG A 323 35.18 7.04 -1.79
C ARG A 323 34.16 8.16 -1.87
N LEU A 324 33.64 8.59 -0.72
CA LEU A 324 32.82 9.79 -0.60
C LEU A 324 33.68 11.05 -0.82
N THR A 325 33.84 11.44 -2.08
CA THR A 325 34.47 12.70 -2.50
C THR A 325 33.42 13.81 -2.68
N PRO A 326 33.82 15.08 -2.83
CA PRO A 326 32.89 16.16 -3.17
C PRO A 326 32.08 15.90 -4.45
N ALA A 327 32.65 15.21 -5.45
CA ALA A 327 31.95 14.85 -6.67
C ALA A 327 30.86 13.80 -6.43
N VAL A 328 31.17 12.75 -5.66
CA VAL A 328 30.20 11.73 -5.24
C VAL A 328 29.08 12.35 -4.39
N ASP A 329 29.43 13.23 -3.45
CA ASP A 329 28.46 13.93 -2.60
C ASP A 329 27.54 14.86 -3.39
N ALA A 330 28.10 15.60 -4.35
CA ALA A 330 27.32 16.46 -5.24
C ALA A 330 26.34 15.64 -6.10
N TYR A 331 26.78 14.51 -6.64
CA TYR A 331 25.93 13.63 -7.44
C TYR A 331 24.73 13.11 -6.64
N ARG A 332 24.96 12.49 -5.47
CA ARG A 332 23.85 11.93 -4.67
C ARG A 332 22.86 12.99 -4.22
N LYS A 333 23.32 14.20 -3.91
CA LYS A 333 22.46 15.35 -3.58
C LYS A 333 21.61 15.79 -4.77
N GLN A 334 22.20 15.84 -5.96
CA GLN A 334 21.48 16.19 -7.18
C GLN A 334 20.39 15.17 -7.49
N VAL A 335 20.70 13.87 -7.41
CA VAL A 335 19.72 12.81 -7.68
C VAL A 335 18.57 12.85 -6.68
N LEU A 336 18.87 12.95 -5.38
CA LEU A 336 17.84 12.99 -4.34
C LEU A 336 16.97 14.26 -4.43
N ALA A 337 17.52 15.39 -4.87
CA ALA A 337 16.76 16.63 -5.04
C ALA A 337 15.85 16.64 -6.28
N ALA A 338 16.06 15.75 -7.24
CA ALA A 338 15.22 15.61 -8.42
C ALA A 338 13.90 14.84 -8.16
N TRP A 339 13.79 14.22 -6.98
CA TRP A 339 12.67 13.38 -6.54
C TRP A 339 12.01 13.96 -5.29
#